data_AF-A0A2E7SYA8-F1
#
_entry.id   AF-A0A2E7SYA8-F1
#
_cell.length_a   1.000
_cell.length_b   1.000
_cell.length_c   1.000
_cell.angle_alpha   90.00
_cell.angle_beta   90.00
_cell.angle_gamma   90.00
#
_symmetry.space_group_name_H-M   'P 1'
#
loop_
_entity.id
_entity.type
_entity.pdbx_description
1 polymer ?
#
loop_
_entity_poly.entity_id
_entity_poly.type
_entity_poly.pdbx_seq_one_letter_code
_entity_poly.pdbx_strand_id
1 'polypeptide(L)'
;MLRQCRKHGHFSGTNCPVCNDEGKFIMSDREAGSLGRMLALVLRHAPEKFNVEMDINGWVSTRELADSISGQRRHYHWLRGWHFEAIANADEKGRYQVEGEMIRATYGHSIEIELDLPTDEIPEALYWPCEPTEADAIVQLGITSGTRNHIHLSKTIV
;
A
#
# COMPACT_ATOMS: atom_id res chain seq x y z
N MET A 1 -0.77 -15.74 -6.99
CA MET A 1 -0.01 -15.02 -8.04
C MET A 1 -0.76 -13.75 -8.37
N LEU A 2 -0.07 -12.68 -8.78
CA LEU A 2 -0.74 -11.47 -9.26
C LEU A 2 -0.96 -11.59 -10.78
N ARG A 3 -2.20 -11.37 -11.21
CA ARG A 3 -2.64 -11.52 -12.59
C ARG A 3 -3.56 -10.36 -12.99
N GLN A 4 -3.78 -10.19 -14.29
CA GLN A 4 -4.67 -9.16 -14.85
C GLN A 4 -5.74 -9.80 -15.74
N CYS A 5 -7.00 -9.63 -15.37
CA CYS A 5 -8.13 -9.93 -16.23
C CYS A 5 -8.37 -8.73 -17.16
N ARG A 6 -8.56 -8.98 -18.46
CA ARG A 6 -8.84 -7.92 -19.44
C ARG A 6 -10.10 -7.12 -19.13
N LYS A 7 -11.10 -7.75 -18.47
CA LYS A 7 -12.40 -7.15 -18.16
C LYS A 7 -12.49 -6.57 -16.75
N HIS A 8 -11.81 -7.18 -15.77
CA HIS A 8 -12.02 -6.88 -14.34
C HIS A 8 -10.76 -6.35 -13.63
N GLY A 9 -9.66 -6.13 -14.34
CA GLY A 9 -8.45 -5.56 -13.76
C GLY A 9 -7.56 -6.58 -13.04
N HIS A 10 -6.78 -6.09 -12.07
CA HIS A 10 -5.77 -6.88 -11.36
C HIS A 10 -6.39 -7.70 -10.23
N PHE A 11 -5.90 -8.92 -10.03
CA PHE A 11 -6.37 -9.82 -8.98
C PHE A 11 -5.27 -10.75 -8.48
N SER A 12 -5.41 -11.20 -7.23
CA SER A 12 -4.56 -12.23 -6.64
C SER A 12 -5.24 -13.60 -6.76
N GLY A 13 -4.59 -14.57 -7.40
CA GLY A 13 -5.11 -15.93 -7.53
C GLY A 13 -4.74 -16.60 -8.85
N THR A 14 -5.36 -17.74 -9.13
CA THR A 14 -5.19 -18.47 -10.40
C THR A 14 -6.14 -17.96 -11.48
N ASN A 15 -7.40 -17.70 -11.11
CA ASN A 15 -8.45 -17.24 -12.01
C ASN A 15 -9.13 -16.00 -11.45
N CYS A 16 -9.64 -15.16 -12.34
CA CYS A 16 -10.37 -13.95 -12.02
C CYS A 16 -11.61 -14.31 -11.17
N PRO A 17 -11.83 -13.68 -10.00
CA PRO A 17 -12.93 -14.03 -9.12
C PRO A 17 -14.31 -13.72 -9.71
N VAL A 18 -14.38 -12.88 -10.76
CA VAL A 18 -15.64 -12.45 -11.38
C VAL A 18 -16.04 -13.30 -12.59
N CYS A 19 -15.09 -13.64 -13.46
CA CYS A 19 -15.40 -14.34 -14.73
C CYS A 19 -14.63 -15.64 -14.95
N ASN A 20 -13.84 -16.06 -13.97
CA ASN A 20 -13.05 -17.29 -14.00
C ASN A 20 -11.98 -17.36 -15.12
N ASP A 21 -11.71 -16.26 -15.83
CA ASP A 21 -10.61 -16.15 -16.79
C ASP A 21 -9.26 -16.30 -16.08
N GLU A 22 -8.32 -17.05 -16.65
CA GLU A 22 -6.96 -17.19 -16.10
C GLU A 22 -6.23 -15.84 -16.08
N GLY A 23 -6.53 -14.96 -17.05
CA GLY A 23 -5.91 -13.65 -17.17
C GLY A 23 -4.41 -13.69 -17.48
N LYS A 24 -3.83 -12.51 -17.69
CA LYS A 24 -2.41 -12.33 -17.96
C LYS A 24 -1.60 -12.44 -16.67
N PHE A 25 -0.55 -13.26 -16.68
CA PHE A 25 0.43 -13.29 -15.60
C PHE A 25 1.16 -11.95 -15.46
N ILE A 26 1.26 -11.44 -14.23
CA ILE A 26 2.00 -10.21 -13.91
C ILE A 26 3.24 -10.53 -13.08
N MET A 27 3.07 -11.21 -11.95
CA MET A 27 4.19 -11.62 -11.09
C MET A 27 3.78 -12.73 -10.12
N SER A 28 4.75 -13.45 -9.59
CA SER A 28 4.56 -14.49 -8.57
C SER A 28 4.19 -13.88 -7.20
N ASP A 29 3.65 -14.69 -6.29
CA ASP A 29 3.35 -14.25 -4.92
C ASP A 29 4.60 -13.83 -4.15
N ARG A 30 5.73 -14.47 -4.44
CA ARG A 30 7.02 -14.12 -3.86
C ARG A 30 7.46 -12.73 -4.29
N GLU A 31 7.32 -12.41 -5.58
CA GLU A 31 7.67 -11.11 -6.13
C GLU A 31 6.71 -10.03 -5.61
N ALA A 32 5.40 -10.27 -5.67
CA ALA A 32 4.38 -9.35 -5.15
C ALA A 32 4.58 -9.06 -3.66
N GLY A 33 4.80 -10.09 -2.84
CA GLY A 33 5.06 -9.92 -1.41
C GLY A 33 6.37 -9.19 -1.11
N SER A 34 7.40 -9.40 -1.93
CA SER A 34 8.68 -8.68 -1.79
C SER A 34 8.56 -7.21 -2.20
N LEU A 35 7.90 -6.93 -3.33
CA LEU A 35 7.62 -5.57 -3.80
C LEU A 35 6.69 -4.83 -2.85
N GLY A 36 5.65 -5.47 -2.31
CA GLY A 36 4.77 -4.88 -1.31
C GLY A 36 5.52 -4.43 -0.05
N ARG A 37 6.49 -5.22 0.43
CA ARG A 37 7.36 -4.80 1.56
C ARG A 37 8.25 -3.62 1.19
N MET A 38 8.79 -3.59 -0.03
CA MET A 38 9.60 -2.45 -0.50
C MET A 38 8.75 -1.19 -0.65
N LEU A 39 7.54 -1.28 -1.23
CA LEU A 39 6.59 -0.17 -1.31
C LEU A 39 6.22 0.35 0.08
N ALA A 40 5.93 -0.54 1.03
CA ALA A 40 5.65 -0.13 2.41
C ALA A 40 6.84 0.58 3.06
N LEU A 41 8.08 0.16 2.78
CA LEU A 41 9.28 0.82 3.30
C LEU A 41 9.47 2.20 2.67
N VAL A 42 9.47 2.29 1.33
CA VAL A 42 9.68 3.53 0.58
C VAL A 42 8.60 4.55 0.89
N LEU A 43 7.34 4.15 0.73
CA LEU A 43 6.23 5.09 0.71
C LEU A 43 5.79 5.53 2.11
N ARG A 44 6.29 4.92 3.18
CA ARG A 44 5.83 5.21 4.55
C ARG A 44 6.92 5.59 5.53
N HIS A 45 8.16 5.21 5.27
CA HIS A 45 9.18 5.17 6.30
C HIS A 45 10.53 5.73 5.86
N ALA A 46 10.97 5.39 4.66
CA ALA A 46 12.35 5.59 4.27
C ALA A 46 12.51 5.73 2.74
N PRO A 47 11.94 6.78 2.11
CA PRO A 47 12.12 7.02 0.67
C PRO A 47 13.60 7.18 0.28
N GLU A 48 14.41 7.75 1.17
CA GLU A 48 15.85 7.97 0.96
C GLU A 48 16.63 6.68 0.74
N LYS A 49 16.18 5.53 1.28
CA LYS A 49 16.83 4.22 1.04
C LYS A 49 16.79 3.80 -0.43
N PHE A 50 15.85 4.36 -1.19
CA PHE A 50 15.67 4.09 -2.60
C PHE A 50 15.98 5.32 -3.44
N ASN A 51 16.63 6.37 -2.91
CA ASN A 51 17.02 7.56 -3.68
C ASN A 51 15.89 8.10 -4.58
N VAL A 52 14.64 8.06 -4.08
CA VAL A 52 13.48 8.62 -4.77
C VAL A 52 13.07 9.90 -4.08
N GLU A 53 12.62 10.87 -4.87
CA GLU A 53 11.98 12.06 -4.33
C GLU A 53 10.52 11.75 -3.99
N MET A 54 10.10 12.22 -2.83
CA MET A 54 8.72 12.13 -2.35
C MET A 54 8.24 13.55 -2.07
N ASP A 55 7.08 13.90 -2.61
CA ASP A 55 6.48 15.20 -2.32
C ASP A 55 5.80 15.23 -0.93
N ILE A 56 5.34 16.41 -0.53
CA ILE A 56 4.68 16.61 0.77
C ILE A 56 3.41 15.77 0.94
N ASN A 57 2.76 15.38 -0.16
CA ASN A 57 1.54 14.58 -0.16
C ASN A 57 1.84 13.06 -0.27
N GLY A 58 3.12 12.68 -0.25
CA GLY A 58 3.59 11.29 -0.27
C GLY A 58 3.76 10.67 -1.67
N TRP A 59 3.62 11.44 -2.75
CA TRP A 59 3.73 10.94 -4.12
C TRP A 59 5.17 10.70 -4.54
N VAL A 60 5.37 9.55 -5.20
CA VAL A 60 6.66 9.11 -5.77
C VAL A 60 6.45 8.68 -7.21
N SER A 61 7.39 9.01 -8.09
CA SER A 61 7.41 8.52 -9.48
C SER A 61 7.60 6.99 -9.52
N THR A 62 6.63 6.28 -10.10
CA THR A 62 6.70 4.82 -10.28
C THR A 62 7.85 4.40 -11.19
N ARG A 63 8.20 5.25 -12.16
CA ARG A 63 9.34 5.03 -13.06
C ARG A 63 10.66 5.13 -12.29
N GLU A 64 10.87 6.22 -11.56
CA GLU A 64 12.09 6.42 -10.77
C GLU A 64 12.26 5.35 -9.70
N LEU A 65 11.16 4.95 -9.06
CA LEU A 65 11.17 3.86 -8.10
C LEU A 65 11.57 2.52 -8.74
N ALA A 66 11.07 2.21 -9.94
CA ALA A 66 11.45 1.00 -10.65
C ALA A 66 12.93 1.03 -11.07
N ASP A 67 13.40 2.16 -11.59
CA ASP A 67 14.79 2.37 -12.01
C ASP A 67 15.74 2.26 -10.80
N SER A 68 15.38 2.86 -9.67
CA SER A 68 16.16 2.75 -8.44
C SER A 68 16.21 1.32 -7.88
N ILE A 69 15.06 0.65 -7.76
CA ILE A 69 15.03 -0.74 -7.26
C ILE A 69 15.84 -1.65 -8.16
N SER A 70 15.68 -1.54 -9.48
CA SER A 70 16.40 -2.37 -10.44
C SER A 70 17.92 -2.06 -10.45
N GLY A 71 18.31 -0.81 -10.27
CA GLY A 71 19.71 -0.38 -10.13
C GLY A 71 20.39 -0.91 -8.87
N GLN A 72 19.68 -0.92 -7.74
CA GLN A 72 20.21 -1.46 -6.47
C GLN A 72 20.14 -2.99 -6.39
N ARG A 73 19.19 -3.61 -7.08
CA ARG A 73 18.87 -5.04 -6.95
C ARG A 73 18.68 -5.66 -8.34
N ARG A 74 19.78 -6.20 -8.88
CA ARG A 74 19.85 -6.79 -10.24
C ARG A 74 18.76 -7.81 -10.59
N HIS A 75 18.20 -8.52 -9.60
CA HIS A 75 17.13 -9.49 -9.84
C HIS A 75 15.76 -8.85 -10.14
N TYR A 76 15.62 -7.52 -10.02
CA TYR A 76 14.44 -6.74 -10.43
C TYR A 76 14.63 -6.02 -11.78
N HIS A 77 15.53 -6.49 -12.67
CA HIS A 77 15.71 -5.89 -14.00
C HIS A 77 14.44 -5.87 -14.87
N TRP A 78 13.47 -6.74 -14.56
CA TRP A 78 12.16 -6.81 -15.23
C TRP A 78 11.16 -5.76 -14.71
N LEU A 79 11.44 -5.12 -13.57
CA LEU A 79 10.52 -4.19 -12.91
C LEU A 79 10.31 -2.92 -13.75
N ARG A 80 9.08 -2.43 -13.77
CA ARG A 80 8.58 -1.26 -14.51
C ARG A 80 7.50 -0.60 -13.67
N GLY A 81 7.26 0.71 -13.84
CA GLY A 81 6.31 1.47 -13.03
C GLY A 81 4.92 0.83 -12.90
N TRP A 82 4.38 0.34 -14.02
CA TRP A 82 3.06 -0.33 -14.06
C TRP A 82 2.94 -1.56 -13.15
N HIS A 83 4.04 -2.19 -12.73
CA HIS A 83 3.98 -3.29 -11.77
C HIS A 83 3.57 -2.83 -10.37
N PHE A 84 3.91 -1.60 -9.97
CA PHE A 84 3.43 -1.02 -8.72
C PHE A 84 1.95 -0.69 -8.81
N GLU A 85 1.50 -0.21 -9.97
CA GLU A 85 0.08 0.00 -10.23
C GLU A 85 -0.70 -1.31 -10.16
N ALA A 86 -0.14 -2.41 -10.67
CA ALA A 86 -0.75 -3.73 -10.56
C ALA A 86 -0.90 -4.17 -9.10
N ILE A 87 0.10 -3.88 -8.24
CA ILE A 87 0.03 -4.16 -6.80
C ILE A 87 -1.04 -3.28 -6.13
N ALA A 88 -1.06 -1.98 -6.44
CA ALA A 88 -2.02 -1.03 -5.86
C ALA A 88 -3.47 -1.40 -6.25
N ASN A 89 -3.71 -1.70 -7.53
CA ASN A 89 -5.03 -2.04 -8.05
C ASN A 89 -5.56 -3.39 -7.55
N ALA A 90 -4.68 -4.31 -7.14
CA ALA A 90 -5.08 -5.58 -6.54
C ALA A 90 -5.19 -5.51 -5.01
N ASP A 91 -4.93 -4.35 -4.40
CA ASP A 91 -4.99 -4.20 -2.95
C ASP A 91 -6.39 -3.81 -2.46
N GLU A 92 -7.10 -4.80 -1.91
CA GLU A 92 -8.41 -4.62 -1.30
C GLU A 92 -8.38 -3.69 -0.06
N LYS A 93 -7.22 -3.52 0.59
CA LYS A 93 -7.10 -2.60 1.73
C LYS A 93 -6.88 -1.15 1.31
N GLY A 94 -6.71 -0.89 0.01
CA GLY A 94 -6.45 0.44 -0.51
C GLY A 94 -5.21 1.10 0.10
N ARG A 95 -4.12 0.34 0.37
CA ARG A 95 -2.88 0.88 0.97
C ARG A 95 -2.18 1.91 0.09
N TYR A 96 -2.47 1.89 -1.20
CA TYR A 96 -1.78 2.68 -2.20
C TYR A 96 -2.79 3.37 -3.12
N GLN A 97 -2.45 4.58 -3.54
CA GLN A 97 -3.17 5.33 -4.55
C GLN A 97 -2.22 5.56 -5.74
N VAL A 98 -2.77 5.52 -6.95
CA VAL A 98 -2.04 5.71 -8.20
C VAL A 98 -2.71 6.80 -9.01
N GLU A 99 -1.93 7.75 -9.50
CA GLU A 99 -2.37 8.81 -10.41
C GLU A 99 -1.34 9.02 -11.51
N GLY A 100 -1.70 8.68 -12.75
CA GLY A 100 -0.75 8.66 -13.86
C GLY A 100 0.44 7.75 -13.54
N GLU A 101 1.66 8.29 -13.62
CA GLU A 101 2.89 7.57 -13.29
C GLU A 101 3.33 7.75 -11.82
N MET A 102 2.45 8.27 -10.96
CA MET A 102 2.73 8.52 -9.53
C MET A 102 2.05 7.49 -8.64
N ILE A 103 2.70 7.13 -7.54
CA ILE A 103 2.16 6.27 -6.49
C ILE A 103 2.43 6.86 -5.11
N ARG A 104 1.48 6.72 -4.18
CA ARG A 104 1.68 7.02 -2.76
C ARG A 104 1.04 5.97 -1.87
N ALA A 105 1.46 5.91 -0.61
CA ALA A 105 0.70 5.21 0.41
C ALA A 105 -0.45 6.10 0.91
N THR A 106 -1.60 5.50 1.21
CA THR A 106 -2.78 6.22 1.73
C THR A 106 -2.78 6.33 3.26
N TYR A 107 -1.93 5.54 3.92
CA TYR A 107 -1.82 5.55 5.38
C TYR A 107 -0.52 4.90 5.86
N GLY A 108 -0.25 5.05 7.16
CA GLY A 108 0.84 4.37 7.85
C GLY A 108 2.17 5.13 7.80
N HIS A 109 2.20 6.41 7.55
CA HIS A 109 3.46 7.16 7.51
C HIS A 109 4.07 7.31 8.91
N SER A 110 5.40 7.22 8.99
CA SER A 110 6.22 7.63 10.14
C SER A 110 7.18 8.77 9.78
N ILE A 111 6.95 9.39 8.62
CA ILE A 111 7.69 10.53 8.07
C ILE A 111 6.69 11.67 7.92
N GLU A 112 7.16 12.91 8.03
CA GLU A 112 6.32 14.09 7.91
C GLU A 112 5.75 14.21 6.49
N ILE A 113 4.42 14.18 6.37
CA ILE A 113 3.67 14.37 5.14
C ILE A 113 2.31 15.01 5.45
N GLU A 114 1.67 15.60 4.45
CA GLU A 114 0.33 16.18 4.51
C GLU A 114 -0.58 15.44 3.53
N LEU A 115 -1.34 14.46 4.00
CA LEU A 115 -2.28 13.74 3.13
C LEU A 115 -3.52 14.58 2.84
N ASP A 116 -3.82 14.77 1.57
CA ASP A 116 -5.02 15.41 1.05
C ASP A 116 -6.16 14.40 0.81
N LEU A 117 -6.40 13.52 1.80
CA LEU A 117 -7.48 12.52 1.71
C LEU A 117 -8.85 13.11 2.06
N PRO A 118 -9.95 12.57 1.49
CA PRO A 118 -11.31 12.97 1.86
C PRO A 118 -11.58 12.77 3.36
N THR A 119 -12.31 13.71 3.95
CA THR A 119 -12.66 13.73 5.39
C THR A 119 -14.17 13.64 5.63
N ASP A 120 -14.94 13.38 4.58
CA ASP A 120 -16.38 13.16 4.56
C ASP A 120 -16.74 11.67 4.68
N GLU A 121 -18.03 11.38 4.88
CA GLU A 121 -18.59 10.02 4.97
C GLU A 121 -17.92 9.10 6.02
N ILE A 122 -17.37 9.69 7.09
CA ILE A 122 -16.79 8.93 8.20
C ILE A 122 -17.92 8.19 8.95
N PRO A 123 -17.83 6.85 9.11
CA PRO A 123 -18.82 6.09 9.86
C PRO A 123 -18.95 6.56 11.32
N GLU A 124 -20.15 6.45 11.89
CA GLU A 124 -20.40 6.81 13.30
C GLU A 124 -19.56 6.00 14.29
N ALA A 125 -19.23 4.75 13.94
CA ALA A 125 -18.38 3.87 14.74
C ALA A 125 -17.23 3.30 13.90
N LEU A 126 -16.06 3.25 14.53
CA LEU A 126 -14.85 2.62 14.01
C LEU A 126 -14.22 1.75 15.10
N TYR A 127 -13.34 0.85 14.70
CA TYR A 127 -12.77 -0.17 15.57
C TYR A 127 -11.26 0.01 15.72
N TRP A 128 -10.79 -0.15 16.95
CA TRP A 128 -9.38 -0.27 17.28
C TRP A 128 -9.13 -1.63 17.93
N PRO A 129 -8.22 -2.46 17.37
CA PRO A 129 -7.90 -3.73 17.98
C PRO A 129 -7.10 -3.51 19.27
N CYS A 130 -7.48 -4.18 20.35
CA CYS A 130 -6.72 -4.22 21.60
C CYS A 130 -6.85 -5.57 22.27
N GLU A 131 -5.84 -5.95 23.07
CA GLU A 131 -5.94 -7.12 23.93
C GLU A 131 -6.87 -6.83 25.12
N PRO A 132 -7.63 -7.82 25.64
CA PRO A 132 -8.52 -7.61 26.78
C PRO A 132 -7.83 -7.00 28.01
N THR A 133 -6.56 -7.31 28.21
CA THR A 133 -5.74 -6.79 29.31
C THR A 133 -5.36 -5.31 29.14
N GLU A 134 -5.43 -4.79 27.92
CA GLU A 134 -5.10 -3.39 27.59
C GLU A 134 -6.35 -2.50 27.54
N ALA A 135 -7.54 -3.09 27.43
CA ALA A 135 -8.79 -2.37 27.20
C ALA A 135 -9.06 -1.29 28.26
N ASP A 136 -8.94 -1.63 29.55
CA ASP A 136 -9.16 -0.67 30.64
C ASP A 136 -8.19 0.53 30.56
N ALA A 137 -6.92 0.27 30.23
CA ALA A 137 -5.92 1.31 30.08
C ALA A 137 -6.23 2.20 28.86
N ILE A 138 -6.65 1.62 27.74
CA ILE A 138 -7.01 2.37 26.52
C ILE A 138 -8.26 3.24 26.76
N VAL A 139 -9.25 2.74 27.50
CA VAL A 139 -10.43 3.55 27.86
C VAL A 139 -10.04 4.72 28.75
N GLN A 140 -9.10 4.53 29.68
CA GLN A 140 -8.67 5.59 30.61
C GLN A 140 -7.71 6.61 29.98
N LEU A 141 -6.77 6.15 29.16
CA LEU A 141 -5.65 6.95 28.66
C LEU A 141 -5.83 7.40 27.20
N GLY A 142 -6.74 6.77 26.47
CA GLY A 142 -6.90 6.95 25.03
C GLY A 142 -5.92 6.12 24.20
N ILE A 143 -6.13 6.13 22.88
CA ILE A 143 -5.29 5.45 21.90
C ILE A 143 -4.16 6.39 21.48
N THR A 144 -2.96 5.85 21.26
CA THR A 144 -1.81 6.60 20.71
C THR A 144 -1.38 6.02 19.37
N SER A 145 -0.81 6.86 18.50
CA SER A 145 -0.32 6.43 17.17
C SER A 145 1.01 5.68 17.21
N GLY A 146 1.68 5.64 18.37
CA GLY A 146 3.00 5.03 18.53
C GLY A 146 4.04 5.70 17.62
N THR A 147 4.60 4.93 16.70
CA THR A 147 5.62 5.40 15.74
C THR A 147 5.04 5.95 14.43
N ARG A 148 3.71 6.00 14.29
CA ARG A 148 3.02 6.54 13.11
C ARG A 148 2.56 7.97 13.37
N ASN A 149 2.34 8.74 12.31
CA ASN A 149 1.82 10.11 12.41
C ASN A 149 0.36 10.18 12.91
N HIS A 150 -0.44 9.15 12.60
CA HIS A 150 -1.88 9.11 12.91
C HIS A 150 -2.29 7.75 13.47
N ILE A 151 -3.42 7.74 14.18
CA ILE A 151 -4.11 6.53 14.64
C ILE A 151 -4.84 5.91 13.44
N HIS A 152 -4.68 4.59 13.24
CA HIS A 152 -5.35 3.84 12.17
C HIS A 152 -6.53 3.03 12.71
N LEU A 153 -7.75 3.45 12.38
CA LEU A 153 -8.97 2.76 12.78
C LEU A 153 -9.51 1.87 11.65
N SER A 154 -10.22 0.80 12.00
CA SER A 154 -10.87 -0.12 11.06
C SER A 154 -12.35 0.18 10.93
N LYS A 155 -12.90 0.01 9.70
CA LYS A 155 -14.35 0.07 9.45
C LYS A 155 -15.09 -1.21 9.87
N THR A 156 -14.36 -2.32 10.08
CA THR A 156 -14.96 -3.64 10.39
C THR A 156 -14.24 -4.31 11.55
N ILE A 157 -14.97 -5.15 12.27
CA ILE A 157 -14.43 -6.18 13.16
C ILE A 157 -14.17 -7.40 12.26
N VAL A 158 -12.92 -7.87 12.20
CA VAL A 158 -12.57 -9.10 11.46
C VAL A 158 -12.55 -10.27 12.43
#